data_AF-A0A813LC51-F1
#
_entry.id   AF-A0A813LC51-F1
#
_cell.length_a   1.000
_cell.length_b   1.000
_cell.length_c   1.000
_cell.angle_alpha   90.00
_cell.angle_beta   90.00
_cell.angle_gamma   90.00
#
_symmetry.space_group_name_H-M   'P 1'
#
loop_
_entity.id
_entity.type
_entity.pdbx_description
1 polymer ?
#
loop_
_entity_poly.entity_id
_entity_poly.type
_entity_poly.pdbx_seq_one_letter_code
_entity_poly.pdbx_strand_id
1 'polypeptide(L)'
;PRLNLALLSEEGHEYFLSTNNEIGLRPEDVVAICDVNASSKLGQQGFTGQKGIGWKSCFQVSDCPHMLSGPFTFKFDIAGPLGKLGYVTPTWLDALELAGLPQAVRDAHEAGSTVIYLPLRPGAVSGVSAALRHLEEHHVCLLFMRRLCCLGIEYD
;
A
#
# COMPACT_ATOMS: atom_id res chain seq x y z
N PRO A 1 0.96 -16.11 -6.36
CA PRO A 1 0.31 -14.91 -5.81
C PRO A 1 0.02 -13.88 -6.90
N ARG A 2 -1.14 -13.24 -6.80
CA ARG A 2 -1.67 -12.23 -7.70
C ARG A 2 -1.62 -10.89 -6.98
N LEU A 3 -1.02 -9.90 -7.63
CA LEU A 3 -1.07 -8.50 -7.21
C LEU A 3 -1.97 -7.76 -8.20
N ASN A 4 -3.03 -7.11 -7.71
CA ASN A 4 -3.83 -6.22 -8.52
C ASN A 4 -3.61 -4.79 -8.05
N LEU A 5 -3.34 -3.90 -9.00
CA LEU A 5 -3.18 -2.47 -8.79
C LEU A 5 -4.30 -1.76 -9.51
N ALA A 6 -5.04 -0.91 -8.81
CA ALA A 6 -6.18 -0.19 -9.36
C ALA A 6 -6.13 1.29 -9.00
N LEU A 7 -6.49 2.14 -9.95
CA LEU A 7 -6.78 3.55 -9.74
C LEU A 7 -8.29 3.74 -9.84
N LEU A 8 -8.94 4.10 -8.73
CA LEU A 8 -10.39 4.10 -8.59
C LEU A 8 -10.89 5.46 -8.08
N SER A 9 -12.18 5.72 -8.28
CA SER A 9 -12.86 6.91 -7.77
C SER A 9 -14.21 6.53 -7.17
N GLU A 10 -14.45 6.93 -5.93
CA GLU A 10 -15.71 6.70 -5.19
C GLU A 10 -16.15 8.04 -4.57
N GLU A 11 -17.39 8.45 -4.82
CA GLU A 11 -17.97 9.71 -4.31
C GLU A 11 -17.15 10.98 -4.63
N GLY A 12 -16.38 10.97 -5.72
CA GLY A 12 -15.52 12.10 -6.13
C GLY A 12 -14.15 12.12 -5.45
N HIS A 13 -13.82 11.08 -4.67
CA HIS A 13 -12.50 10.87 -4.09
C HIS A 13 -11.73 9.81 -4.86
N GLU A 14 -10.59 10.22 -5.41
CA GLU A 14 -9.69 9.35 -6.16
C GLU A 14 -8.74 8.63 -5.19
N TYR A 15 -8.53 7.34 -5.41
CA TYR A 15 -7.64 6.54 -4.58
C TYR A 15 -6.93 5.46 -5.39
N PHE A 16 -5.76 5.07 -4.91
CA PHE A 16 -5.05 3.91 -5.39
C PHE A 16 -5.28 2.72 -4.47
N LEU A 17 -5.54 1.56 -5.06
CA LEU A 17 -5.80 0.30 -4.38
C LEU A 17 -4.80 -0.76 -4.86
N SER A 18 -4.09 -1.38 -3.93
CA SER A 18 -3.25 -2.54 -4.22
C SER A 18 -3.74 -3.73 -3.39
N THR A 19 -4.10 -4.83 -4.05
CA THR A 19 -4.53 -6.07 -3.39
C THR A 19 -3.59 -7.22 -3.72
N ASN A 20 -3.16 -7.95 -2.70
CA ASN A 20 -2.28 -9.12 -2.84
C ASN A 20 -2.85 -10.30 -2.07
N ASN A 21 -2.99 -11.45 -2.72
CA ASN A 21 -3.54 -12.67 -2.14
C ASN A 21 -2.50 -13.59 -1.46
N GLU A 22 -1.37 -13.03 -1.02
CA GLU A 22 -0.38 -13.75 -0.20
C GLU A 22 -0.86 -14.01 1.24
N ILE A 23 0.01 -14.60 2.06
CA ILE A 23 -0.27 -15.09 3.43
C ILE A 23 -0.64 -13.96 4.42
N GLY A 24 -0.50 -12.69 4.02
CA GLY A 24 -0.73 -11.55 4.90
C GLY A 24 0.53 -11.05 5.58
N LEU A 25 0.39 -9.96 6.33
CA LEU A 25 1.45 -9.42 7.19
C LEU A 25 1.61 -10.25 8.45
N ARG A 26 2.83 -10.31 8.94
CA ARG A 26 3.18 -10.81 10.26
C ARG A 26 3.61 -9.64 11.16
N PRO A 27 3.64 -9.81 12.49
CA PRO A 27 4.06 -8.76 13.40
C PRO A 27 5.42 -8.13 13.03
N GLU A 28 6.39 -8.95 12.59
CA GLU A 28 7.71 -8.50 12.15
C GLU A 28 7.64 -7.58 10.92
N ASP A 29 6.67 -7.79 10.02
CA ASP A 29 6.50 -6.98 8.83
C ASP A 29 5.94 -5.60 9.21
N VAL A 30 5.01 -5.54 10.17
CA VAL A 30 4.48 -4.28 10.71
C VAL A 30 5.57 -3.46 11.40
N VAL A 31 6.40 -4.09 12.23
CA VAL A 31 7.55 -3.42 12.87
C VAL A 31 8.51 -2.87 11.82
N ALA A 32 8.82 -3.63 10.78
CA ALA A 32 9.72 -3.19 9.70
C ALA A 32 9.17 -2.00 8.89
N ILE A 33 7.85 -1.88 8.74
CA ILE A 33 7.20 -0.74 8.09
C ILE A 33 7.30 0.53 8.95
N CYS A 34 7.18 0.39 10.28
CA CYS A 34 7.20 1.51 11.22
C CYS A 34 8.63 1.98 11.58
N ASP A 35 9.64 1.13 11.38
CA ASP A 35 11.02 1.45 11.78
C ASP A 35 11.69 2.41 10.78
N VAL A 36 12.01 3.61 11.27
CA VAL A 36 12.74 4.67 10.54
C VAL A 36 14.17 4.25 10.23
N ASN A 37 14.77 3.39 11.07
CA ASN A 37 16.19 3.06 11.10
C ASN A 37 16.56 1.68 10.53
N ALA A 38 15.59 0.78 10.30
CA ALA A 38 15.85 -0.51 9.63
C ALA A 38 16.34 -0.37 8.17
N SER A 39 16.28 0.85 7.61
CA SER A 39 16.84 1.19 6.30
C SER A 39 18.38 1.08 6.22
N SER A 40 19.08 0.88 7.35
CA SER A 40 20.54 0.84 7.40
C SER A 40 21.08 -0.45 8.03
N LYS A 41 21.51 -1.40 7.16
CA LYS A 41 22.39 -2.54 7.45
C LYS A 41 21.86 -3.60 8.43
N LEU A 42 21.51 -4.78 7.90
CA LEU A 42 22.14 -6.08 8.24
C LEU A 42 21.54 -7.22 7.39
N GLY A 43 22.31 -7.70 6.42
CA GLY A 43 22.64 -9.14 6.40
C GLY A 43 21.75 -10.18 5.71
N GLN A 44 20.72 -9.87 4.89
CA GLN A 44 20.13 -10.91 4.02
C GLN A 44 20.16 -10.53 2.55
N GLN A 45 21.12 -11.13 1.84
CA GLN A 45 21.21 -11.11 0.38
C GLN A 45 20.17 -12.09 -0.19
N GLY A 46 19.20 -11.59 -0.96
CA GLY A 46 18.34 -12.46 -1.77
C GLY A 46 16.91 -11.98 -1.99
N PHE A 47 16.37 -11.12 -1.13
CA PHE A 47 15.00 -10.60 -1.25
C PHE A 47 15.01 -9.10 -1.53
N THR A 48 14.76 -8.72 -2.79
CA THR A 48 14.37 -7.36 -3.15
C THR A 48 12.95 -7.12 -2.62
N GLY A 49 12.83 -6.28 -1.59
CA GLY A 49 11.52 -5.87 -1.03
C GLY A 49 11.47 -5.69 0.50
N GLN A 50 12.48 -6.14 1.25
CA GLN A 50 12.38 -6.24 2.72
C GLN A 50 12.75 -4.96 3.51
N LYS A 51 12.66 -3.77 2.91
CA LYS A 51 13.39 -2.59 3.41
C LYS A 51 12.57 -1.37 3.86
N GLY A 52 11.24 -1.37 3.84
CA GLY A 52 10.44 -0.22 4.31
C GLY A 52 10.64 1.12 3.55
N ILE A 53 11.65 1.22 2.68
CA ILE A 53 11.96 2.38 1.83
C ILE A 53 10.90 2.53 0.72
N GLY A 54 10.34 1.43 0.23
CA GLY A 54 9.26 1.44 -0.76
C GLY A 54 7.89 1.84 -0.19
N TRP A 55 7.70 1.77 1.13
CA TRP A 55 6.45 2.26 1.74
C TRP A 55 6.42 3.79 1.78
N LYS A 56 7.56 4.43 2.00
CA LYS A 56 7.63 5.89 2.13
C LYS A 56 7.28 6.63 0.83
N SER A 57 7.40 6.00 -0.34
CA SER A 57 6.95 6.60 -1.60
C SER A 57 5.43 6.78 -1.66
N CYS A 58 4.64 6.04 -0.87
CA CYS A 58 3.19 6.27 -0.76
C CYS A 58 2.86 7.70 -0.33
N PHE A 59 3.72 8.33 0.48
CA PHE A 59 3.52 9.71 0.93
C PHE A 59 3.71 10.76 -0.16
N GLN A 60 4.28 10.39 -1.32
CA GLN A 60 4.36 11.29 -2.48
C GLN A 60 2.98 11.54 -3.10
N VAL A 61 2.06 10.58 -2.96
CA VAL A 61 0.74 10.61 -3.59
C VAL A 61 -0.41 10.63 -2.61
N SER A 62 -0.18 10.32 -1.33
CA SER A 62 -1.19 10.30 -0.27
C SER A 62 -0.67 10.95 1.03
N ASP A 63 -1.54 11.62 1.78
CA ASP A 63 -1.26 12.07 3.15
C ASP A 63 -1.66 11.04 4.21
N CYS A 64 -2.44 10.03 3.82
CA CYS A 64 -3.02 9.08 4.75
C CYS A 64 -3.02 7.65 4.18
N PRO A 65 -1.85 7.04 3.90
CA PRO A 65 -1.81 5.67 3.41
C PRO A 65 -2.28 4.67 4.48
N HIS A 66 -3.11 3.72 4.07
CA HIS A 66 -3.69 2.66 4.89
C HIS A 66 -3.15 1.29 4.48
N MET A 67 -3.08 0.39 5.45
CA MET A 67 -2.72 -1.01 5.26
C MET A 67 -3.66 -1.92 6.05
N LEU A 68 -4.25 -2.89 5.35
CA LEU A 68 -5.16 -3.86 5.93
C LEU A 68 -4.70 -5.27 5.55
N SER A 69 -4.41 -6.12 6.55
CA SER A 69 -3.97 -7.49 6.33
C SER A 69 -4.27 -8.35 7.55
N GLY A 70 -5.27 -9.23 7.44
CA GLY A 70 -5.75 -10.01 8.58
C GLY A 70 -6.07 -9.11 9.79
N PRO A 71 -5.47 -9.34 10.97
CA PRO A 71 -5.74 -8.52 12.17
C PRO A 71 -5.07 -7.15 12.12
N PHE A 72 -4.23 -6.88 11.12
CA PHE A 72 -3.46 -5.65 11.03
C PHE A 72 -4.17 -4.60 10.18
N THR A 73 -4.88 -3.68 10.80
CA THR A 73 -5.62 -2.59 10.14
C THR A 73 -5.20 -1.24 10.69
N PHE A 74 -4.35 -0.52 9.96
CA PHE A 74 -3.79 0.75 10.42
C PHE A 74 -3.57 1.74 9.27
N LYS A 75 -3.41 3.00 9.64
CA LYS A 75 -3.07 4.11 8.74
C LYS A 75 -1.89 4.90 9.27
N PHE A 76 -1.22 5.58 8.36
CA PHE A 76 -0.23 6.60 8.70
C PHE A 76 -0.81 7.95 8.31
N ASP A 77 -1.14 8.79 9.28
CA ASP A 77 -1.81 10.05 9.03
C ASP A 77 -0.88 11.23 9.34
N ILE A 78 -0.29 11.82 8.30
CA ILE A 78 0.62 12.97 8.45
C ILE A 78 -0.11 14.31 8.57
N ALA A 79 -1.40 14.34 8.24
CA ALA A 79 -2.28 15.50 8.41
C ALA A 79 -3.02 15.50 9.76
N GLY A 80 -3.05 14.34 10.44
CA GLY A 80 -3.72 14.12 11.70
C GLY A 80 -2.98 14.62 12.94
N PRO A 81 -3.43 14.22 14.15
CA PRO A 81 -2.94 14.75 15.42
C PRO A 81 -1.45 14.51 15.68
N LEU A 82 -0.88 13.47 15.06
CA LEU A 82 0.53 13.12 15.18
C LEU A 82 1.45 13.99 14.30
N GLY A 83 0.90 14.73 13.34
CA GLY A 83 1.65 15.56 12.41
C GLY A 83 2.81 14.80 11.75
N LYS A 84 4.04 15.32 11.87
CA LYS A 84 5.23 14.69 11.28
C LYS A 84 5.56 13.30 11.84
N LEU A 85 5.04 12.92 13.02
CA LEU A 85 5.21 11.55 13.52
C LEU A 85 4.36 10.55 12.72
N GLY A 86 3.31 11.02 12.04
CA GLY A 86 2.48 10.20 11.15
C GLY A 86 3.25 9.54 10.01
N TYR A 87 4.49 9.95 9.69
CA TYR A 87 5.30 9.27 8.67
C TYR A 87 5.75 7.86 9.10
N VAL A 88 5.78 7.60 10.41
CA VAL A 88 6.48 6.44 10.99
C VAL A 88 5.69 5.81 12.13
N THR A 89 4.73 6.53 12.70
CA THR A 89 3.83 6.05 13.74
C THR A 89 2.47 5.74 13.12
N PRO A 90 2.06 4.46 13.04
CA PRO A 90 0.73 4.11 12.57
C PRO A 90 -0.31 4.35 13.67
N THR A 91 -1.55 4.56 13.24
CA THR A 91 -2.74 4.57 14.08
C THR A 91 -3.63 3.42 13.66
N TRP A 92 -4.05 2.59 14.61
CA TRP A 92 -5.01 1.51 14.37
C TRP A 92 -6.36 2.09 13.97
N LEU A 93 -7.01 1.45 13.00
CA LEU A 93 -8.36 1.81 12.59
C LEU A 93 -9.37 1.22 13.56
N ASP A 94 -10.33 2.02 14.00
CA ASP A 94 -11.47 1.49 14.74
C ASP A 94 -12.56 0.92 13.80
N ALA A 95 -13.62 0.36 14.40
CA ALA A 95 -14.71 -0.25 13.64
C ALA A 95 -15.48 0.75 12.77
N LEU A 96 -15.61 2.00 13.21
CA LEU A 96 -16.31 3.05 12.47
C LEU A 96 -15.45 3.51 11.29
N GLU A 97 -14.15 3.68 11.49
CA GLU A 97 -13.20 4.03 10.43
C GLU A 97 -13.13 2.92 9.38
N LEU A 98 -13.08 1.64 9.78
CA LEU A 98 -13.14 0.51 8.86
C LEU A 98 -14.45 0.49 8.06
N ALA A 99 -15.58 0.74 8.72
CA ALA A 99 -16.89 0.85 8.07
C ALA A 99 -17.03 2.10 7.18
N GLY A 100 -16.11 3.07 7.27
CA GLY A 100 -16.07 4.26 6.41
C GLY A 100 -15.17 4.10 5.18
N LEU A 101 -14.39 3.02 5.07
CA LEU A 101 -13.52 2.80 3.91
C LEU A 101 -14.33 2.49 2.64
N PRO A 102 -13.81 2.83 1.45
CA PRO A 102 -14.44 2.50 0.17
C PRO A 102 -14.83 1.02 0.06
N GLN A 103 -15.95 0.72 -0.61
CA GLN A 103 -16.49 -0.65 -0.65
C GLN A 103 -15.46 -1.65 -1.19
N ALA A 104 -14.73 -1.29 -2.26
CA ALA A 104 -13.70 -2.14 -2.85
C ALA A 104 -12.53 -2.46 -1.90
N VAL A 105 -12.21 -1.55 -0.97
CA VAL A 105 -11.18 -1.77 0.06
C VAL A 105 -11.65 -2.81 1.07
N ARG A 106 -12.91 -2.68 1.52
CA ARG A 106 -13.52 -3.59 2.49
C ARG A 106 -13.67 -5.00 1.91
N ASP A 107 -14.22 -5.11 0.71
CA ASP A 107 -14.44 -6.39 0.04
C ASP A 107 -13.13 -7.16 -0.16
N ALA A 108 -12.07 -6.47 -0.59
CA ALA A 108 -10.76 -7.09 -0.76
C ALA A 108 -10.16 -7.57 0.57
N HIS A 109 -10.34 -6.81 1.64
CA HIS A 109 -9.86 -7.19 2.97
C HIS A 109 -10.64 -8.38 3.55
N GLU A 110 -11.97 -8.38 3.43
CA GLU A 110 -12.84 -9.49 3.85
C GLU A 110 -12.55 -10.78 3.07
N ALA A 111 -12.16 -10.66 1.81
CA ALA A 111 -11.68 -11.78 0.99
C ALA A 111 -10.30 -12.33 1.43
N GLY A 112 -9.70 -11.76 2.48
CA GLY A 112 -8.42 -12.18 3.05
C GLY A 112 -7.19 -11.62 2.32
N SER A 113 -7.35 -10.61 1.47
CA SER A 113 -6.22 -9.99 0.78
C SER A 113 -5.44 -9.05 1.71
N THR A 114 -4.15 -8.90 1.43
CA THR A 114 -3.38 -7.74 1.90
C THR A 114 -3.70 -6.55 1.02
N VAL A 115 -4.22 -5.49 1.64
CA VAL A 115 -4.71 -4.30 0.97
C VAL A 115 -3.85 -3.11 1.36
N ILE A 116 -3.37 -2.38 0.36
CA ILE A 116 -2.83 -1.04 0.50
C ILE A 116 -3.84 -0.08 -0.12
N TYR A 117 -4.35 0.84 0.67
CA TYR A 117 -5.30 1.85 0.25
C TYR A 117 -4.69 3.23 0.41
N LEU A 118 -4.59 3.98 -0.69
CA LEU A 118 -3.99 5.31 -0.73
C LEU A 118 -5.04 6.33 -1.22
N PRO A 119 -5.71 7.06 -0.31
CA PRO A 119 -6.45 8.25 -0.67
C PRO A 119 -5.51 9.24 -1.36
N LEU A 120 -5.77 9.61 -2.61
CA LEU A 120 -4.83 10.42 -3.38
C LEU A 120 -4.98 11.91 -3.08
N ARG A 121 -3.84 12.61 -3.10
CA ARG A 121 -3.83 14.07 -3.07
C ARG A 121 -4.40 14.63 -4.37
N PRO A 122 -5.02 15.82 -4.35
CA PRO A 122 -5.41 16.51 -5.57
C PRO A 122 -4.23 16.63 -6.53
N GLY A 123 -4.42 16.18 -7.77
CA GLY A 123 -3.41 16.21 -8.83
C GLY A 123 -2.40 15.07 -8.84
N ALA A 124 -2.45 14.13 -7.89
CA ALA A 124 -1.55 12.96 -7.89
C ALA A 124 -1.95 11.88 -8.92
N VAL A 125 -3.20 11.89 -9.37
CA VAL A 125 -3.81 10.87 -10.26
C VAL A 125 -3.07 10.71 -11.57
N SER A 126 -2.70 11.82 -12.23
CA SER A 126 -1.96 11.76 -13.49
C SER A 126 -0.59 11.10 -13.33
N GLY A 127 0.09 11.35 -12.22
CA GLY A 127 1.37 10.72 -11.89
C GLY A 127 1.23 9.23 -11.61
N VAL A 128 0.19 8.82 -10.87
CA VAL A 128 -0.09 7.41 -10.59
C VAL A 128 -0.49 6.66 -11.86
N SER A 129 -1.38 7.22 -12.68
CA SER A 129 -1.78 6.66 -13.97
C SER A 129 -0.57 6.48 -14.91
N ALA A 130 0.32 7.48 -15.00
CA ALA A 130 1.56 7.36 -15.78
C ALA A 130 2.50 6.26 -15.25
N ALA A 131 2.61 6.11 -13.93
CA ALA A 131 3.40 5.03 -13.33
C ALA A 131 2.82 3.64 -13.62
N LEU A 132 1.49 3.49 -13.62
CA LEU A 132 0.81 2.24 -13.97
C LEU A 132 0.99 1.90 -15.45
N ARG A 133 0.85 2.86 -16.35
CA ARG A 133 1.16 2.70 -17.78
C ARG A 133 2.59 2.24 -18.00
N HIS A 134 3.55 2.86 -17.30
CA HIS A 134 4.95 2.48 -17.42
C HIS A 134 5.19 1.03 -16.97
N LEU A 135 4.55 0.59 -15.88
CA LEU A 135 4.61 -0.79 -15.39
C LEU A 135 3.98 -1.79 -16.38
N GLU A 136 2.87 -1.42 -17.00
CA GLU A 136 2.23 -2.22 -18.05
C GLU A 136 3.13 -2.34 -19.28
N GLU A 137 3.71 -1.25 -19.76
CA GLU A 137 4.61 -1.25 -20.92
C GLU A 137 5.92 -2.01 -20.66
N HIS A 138 6.40 -2.04 -19.40
CA HIS A 138 7.68 -2.62 -19.01
C HIS A 138 7.51 -3.93 -18.23
N HIS A 139 6.94 -4.95 -18.88
CA HIS A 139 6.76 -6.30 -18.31
C HIS A 139 8.05 -6.98 -17.80
N VAL A 140 9.23 -6.44 -18.12
CA VAL A 140 10.53 -6.94 -17.60
C VAL A 140 10.64 -6.85 -16.08
N CYS A 141 9.85 -5.99 -15.41
CA CYS A 141 9.77 -5.97 -13.95
C CYS A 141 9.30 -7.32 -13.37
N LEU A 142 8.46 -8.06 -14.09
CA LEU A 142 7.99 -9.39 -13.70
C LEU A 142 9.12 -10.44 -13.70
N LEU A 143 10.13 -10.30 -14.58
CA LEU A 143 11.26 -11.24 -14.69
C LEU A 143 12.11 -11.29 -13.42
N PHE A 144 12.13 -10.20 -12.66
CA PHE A 144 12.91 -10.10 -11.42
C PHE A 144 12.10 -10.49 -10.18
N MET A 145 10.78 -10.71 -10.32
CA MET A 145 9.91 -11.13 -9.22
C MET A 145 9.85 -12.65 -9.11
N ARG A 146 10.54 -13.21 -8.12
CA ARG A 146 10.66 -14.66 -7.94
C ARG A 146 9.39 -15.35 -7.40
N ARG A 147 8.46 -14.58 -6.84
CA ARG A 147 7.25 -15.10 -6.19
C ARG A 147 5.96 -14.60 -6.83
N LEU A 148 5.93 -13.44 -7.47
CA LEU A 148 4.72 -12.92 -8.09
C LEU A 148 4.41 -13.68 -9.39
N CYS A 149 3.20 -14.24 -9.52
CA CYS A 149 2.82 -15.03 -10.69
C CYS A 149 1.93 -14.27 -11.67
N CYS A 150 1.33 -13.16 -11.26
CA CYS A 150 0.40 -12.39 -12.07
C CYS A 150 0.27 -10.98 -11.50
N LEU A 151 0.30 -9.99 -12.38
CA LEU A 151 0.08 -8.58 -12.09
C LEU A 151 -1.15 -8.13 -12.90
N GLY A 152 -2.22 -7.75 -12.20
CA GLY A 152 -3.37 -7.07 -12.78
C GLY A 152 -3.22 -5.57 -12.60
N ILE A 153 -3.53 -4.79 -13.63
CA ILE A 153 -3.48 -3.33 -13.59
C ILE A 153 -4.81 -2.81 -14.15
N GLU A 154 -5.52 -2.00 -13.38
CA GLU A 154 -6.78 -1.36 -13.76
C GLU A 154 -6.67 0.16 -13.55
N TYR A 155 -6.83 0.94 -14.61
CA TYR A 155 -6.88 2.40 -14.54
C TYR A 155 -7.67 2.93 -15.75
N ASP A 156 -8.44 3.99 -15.55
CA ASP A 156 -9.13 4.72 -16.62
C ASP A 156 -8.22 5.77 -17.29
#